data_AF-A0A2N4Y7L5-F1
#
_entry.id   AF-A0A2N4Y7L5-F1
#
_cell.length_a   1.000
_cell.length_b   1.000
_cell.length_c   1.000
_cell.angle_alpha   90.00
_cell.angle_beta   90.00
_cell.angle_gamma   90.00
#
_symmetry.space_group_name_H-M   'P 1'
#
loop_
_entity.id
_entity.type
_entity.pdbx_description
1 polymer ?
#
loop_
_entity_poly.entity_id
_entity_poly.type
_entity_poly.pdbx_seq_one_letter_code
_entity_poly.pdbx_strand_id
1 'polypeptide(L)'
;MSGKVVFKYADKLGVNGLIVTKMECKDSGERGLGVESALVRLHYQPNSQNIDWRIDGWNNLEENKKYWASRGFELASYTVFKRAKSGLRLFCTVYTEK
;
A
#
# COMPACT_ATOMS: atom_id res chain seq x y z
N MET A 1 3.42 -11.84 -1.89
CA MET A 1 4.59 -11.57 -1.03
C MET A 1 4.10 -11.09 0.34
N SER A 2 4.90 -11.21 1.40
CA SER A 2 4.56 -10.54 2.68
C SER A 2 4.73 -9.03 2.54
N GLY A 3 4.00 -8.23 3.31
CA GLY A 3 4.09 -6.76 3.19
C GLY A 3 5.49 -6.20 3.42
N LYS A 4 6.30 -6.83 4.27
CA LYS A 4 7.70 -6.42 4.49
C LYS A 4 8.55 -6.54 3.21
N VAL A 5 8.33 -7.61 2.44
CA VAL A 5 9.02 -7.82 1.16
C VAL A 5 8.46 -6.86 0.10
N VAL A 6 7.19 -6.50 0.20
CA VAL A 6 6.50 -5.65 -0.77
C VAL A 6 7.06 -4.24 -0.79
N PHE A 7 7.37 -3.65 0.36
CA PHE A 7 8.00 -2.32 0.40
C PHE A 7 9.32 -2.30 -0.38
N LYS A 8 10.21 -3.28 -0.12
CA LYS A 8 11.48 -3.40 -0.86
C LYS A 8 11.29 -3.60 -2.36
N TYR A 9 10.23 -4.33 -2.75
CA TYR A 9 9.94 -4.58 -4.15
C TYR A 9 9.34 -3.33 -4.83
N ALA A 10 8.49 -2.59 -4.12
CA ALA A 10 7.93 -1.33 -4.57
C ALA A 10 9.03 -0.30 -4.87
N ASP A 11 10.02 -0.17 -3.99
CA ASP A 11 11.17 0.73 -4.23
C ASP A 11 11.90 0.38 -5.53
N LYS A 12 12.11 -0.92 -5.79
CA LYS A 12 12.72 -1.38 -7.05
C LYS A 12 11.88 -1.06 -8.28
N LEU A 13 10.55 -1.15 -8.18
CA LEU A 13 9.66 -0.74 -9.27
C LEU A 13 9.84 0.76 -9.57
N GLY A 14 9.90 1.59 -8.53
CA GLY A 14 10.15 3.03 -8.68
C GLY A 14 11.47 3.32 -9.39
N VAL A 15 12.56 2.67 -8.97
CA VAL A 15 13.89 2.80 -9.60
C VAL A 15 13.87 2.38 -11.07
N ASN A 16 13.04 1.40 -11.45
CA ASN A 16 12.91 0.93 -12.83
C ASN A 16 11.93 1.77 -13.68
N GLY A 17 11.49 2.93 -13.19
CA GLY A 17 10.56 3.80 -13.93
C GLY A 17 9.13 3.27 -13.97
N LEU A 18 8.73 2.49 -12.97
CA LEU A 18 7.38 1.96 -12.84
C LEU A 18 6.66 2.64 -11.67
N ILE A 19 5.35 2.82 -11.81
CA ILE A 19 4.46 3.33 -10.78
C ILE A 19 3.48 2.25 -10.36
N VAL A 20 3.35 2.03 -9.05
CA VAL A 20 2.30 1.17 -8.50
C VAL A 20 0.99 1.93 -8.59
N THR A 21 -0.03 1.30 -9.19
CA THR A 21 -1.37 1.88 -9.35
C THR A 21 -2.36 1.29 -8.36
N LYS A 22 -2.11 0.06 -7.91
CA LYS A 22 -2.97 -0.65 -6.96
C LYS A 22 -2.16 -1.60 -6.09
N MET A 23 -2.47 -1.61 -4.81
CA MET A 23 -1.99 -2.61 -3.87
C MET A 23 -3.18 -3.41 -3.34
N GLU A 24 -3.18 -4.72 -3.59
CA GLU A 24 -4.17 -5.66 -3.09
C GLU A 24 -3.62 -6.43 -1.92
N CYS A 25 -4.33 -6.40 -0.79
CA CYS A 25 -3.96 -7.13 0.40
C CYS A 25 -4.98 -8.19 0.79
N LYS A 26 -4.48 -9.31 1.30
CA LYS A 26 -5.26 -10.42 1.85
C LYS A 26 -4.68 -10.86 3.20
N ASP A 27 -5.54 -11.41 4.04
CA ASP A 27 -5.11 -12.04 5.29
C ASP A 27 -4.21 -13.24 4.98
N SER A 28 -3.03 -13.30 5.58
CA SER A 28 -2.12 -14.45 5.49
C SER A 28 -2.43 -15.54 6.51
N GLY A 29 -3.23 -15.23 7.53
CA GLY A 29 -3.41 -16.09 8.70
C GLY A 29 -2.31 -15.96 9.77
N GLU A 30 -1.27 -15.13 9.56
CA GLU A 30 -0.23 -14.88 10.56
C GLU A 30 -0.75 -14.14 11.79
N ARG A 31 -0.16 -14.40 12.96
CA ARG A 31 -0.59 -13.81 14.23
C ARG A 31 -0.37 -12.30 14.32
N GLY A 32 0.54 -11.74 13.50
CA GLY A 32 0.79 -10.30 13.39
C GLY A 32 -0.43 -9.50 12.93
N LEU A 33 -0.40 -8.18 13.14
CA LEU A 33 -1.52 -7.27 12.88
C LEU A 33 -1.21 -6.13 11.90
N GLY A 34 0.03 -6.01 11.41
CA GLY A 34 0.40 -5.00 10.41
C GLY A 34 0.50 -5.55 8.99
N VAL A 35 0.74 -4.64 8.03
CA VAL A 35 0.91 -4.97 6.60
C VAL A 35 2.01 -5.98 6.38
N GLU A 36 3.05 -6.00 7.23
CA GLU A 36 4.13 -6.97 7.19
C GLU A 36 3.67 -8.42 7.22
N SER A 37 2.51 -8.66 7.84
CA SER A 37 1.88 -9.97 7.95
C SER A 37 0.85 -10.23 6.84
N ALA A 38 0.53 -9.28 5.95
CA ALA A 38 -0.46 -9.49 4.88
C ALA A 38 0.16 -10.14 3.64
N LEU A 39 -0.64 -10.92 2.91
CA LEU A 39 -0.32 -11.33 1.53
C LEU A 39 -0.67 -10.19 0.59
N VAL A 40 0.32 -9.70 -0.15
CA VAL A 40 0.15 -8.53 -1.01
C VAL A 40 0.47 -8.86 -2.46
N ARG A 41 -0.32 -8.23 -3.35
CA ARG A 41 -0.13 -8.18 -4.79
C ARG A 41 -0.10 -6.72 -5.24
N LEU A 42 0.93 -6.36 -6.01
CA LEU A 42 1.04 -5.03 -6.61
C LEU A 42 0.63 -5.09 -8.08
N HIS A 43 -0.03 -4.02 -8.53
CA HIS A 43 -0.27 -3.71 -9.93
C HIS A 43 0.52 -2.46 -10.26
N TYR A 44 1.20 -2.47 -11.41
CA TYR A 44 2.10 -1.41 -11.80
C TYR A 44 2.03 -1.17 -13.31
N GLN A 45 2.45 0.03 -13.71
CA GLN A 45 2.55 0.44 -15.12
C GLN A 45 3.80 1.32 -15.32
N PRO A 46 4.22 1.55 -16.57
CA PRO A 46 5.26 2.54 -16.86
C PRO A 46 4.92 3.92 -16.33
N ASN A 47 5.86 4.57 -15.65
CA ASN A 47 5.72 5.92 -15.11
C ASN A 47 6.28 6.96 -16.09
N SER A 48 5.62 7.13 -17.23
CA SER A 48 6.07 8.06 -18.28
C SER A 48 6.12 9.52 -17.84
N GLN A 49 5.38 9.87 -16.78
CA GLN A 49 5.26 11.23 -16.24
C GLN A 49 6.17 11.48 -15.04
N ASN A 50 6.97 10.49 -14.60
CA ASN A 50 7.83 10.58 -13.41
C ASN A 50 7.09 11.06 -12.15
N ILE A 51 5.83 10.65 -11.97
CA ILE A 51 5.03 10.97 -10.78
C ILE A 51 5.62 10.24 -9.56
N ASP A 52 5.91 10.94 -8.46
CA ASP A 52 6.32 10.28 -7.22
C ASP A 52 5.12 9.54 -6.60
N TRP A 53 5.39 8.41 -5.95
CA TRP A 53 4.34 7.56 -5.40
C TRP A 53 4.81 6.83 -4.14
N ARG A 54 3.84 6.47 -3.29
CA ARG A 54 4.06 5.77 -2.02
C ARG A 54 3.02 4.68 -1.86
N ILE A 55 3.41 3.58 -1.22
CA ILE A 55 2.47 2.58 -0.72
C ILE A 55 2.52 2.57 0.79
N ASP A 56 1.40 2.23 1.41
CA ASP A 56 1.30 2.12 2.87
C ASP A 56 0.21 1.14 3.26
N GLY A 57 0.21 0.69 4.52
CA GLY A 57 -0.93 -0.03 5.04
C GLY A 57 -1.19 0.18 6.52
N TRP A 58 -2.41 0.59 6.81
CA TRP A 58 -2.82 1.08 8.14
C TRP A 58 -4.25 0.65 8.43
N ASN A 59 -4.59 0.47 9.71
CA ASN A 59 -5.95 0.19 10.17
C ASN A 59 -6.94 1.39 10.15
N ASN A 60 -6.47 2.63 9.92
CA ASN A 60 -7.29 3.83 9.87
C ASN A 60 -7.00 4.65 8.60
N LEU A 61 -7.93 4.61 7.64
CA LEU A 61 -7.76 5.25 6.34
C LEU A 61 -7.68 6.78 6.44
N GLU A 62 -8.48 7.42 7.30
CA GLU A 62 -8.53 8.88 7.36
C GLU A 62 -7.29 9.49 8.01
N GLU A 63 -6.74 8.84 9.03
CA GLU A 63 -5.43 9.23 9.60
C GLU A 63 -4.31 9.03 8.58
N ASN A 64 -4.32 7.90 7.86
CA ASN A 64 -3.34 7.62 6.82
C ASN A 64 -3.39 8.67 5.69
N LYS A 65 -4.59 9.01 5.20
CA LYS A 65 -4.81 10.10 4.24
C LYS A 65 -4.24 11.43 4.74
N LYS A 66 -4.53 11.80 5.99
CA LYS A 66 -4.00 13.05 6.58
C LYS A 66 -2.46 13.04 6.67
N TYR A 67 -1.87 11.91 7.03
CA TYR A 67 -0.42 11.74 7.13
C TYR A 67 0.27 11.93 5.78
N TRP A 68 -0.25 11.38 4.68
CA TRP A 68 0.34 11.55 3.36
C TRP A 68 0.00 12.88 2.71
N ALA A 69 -1.20 13.40 2.96
CA ALA A 69 -1.59 14.74 2.54
C ALA A 69 -0.67 15.83 3.09
N SER A 70 -0.21 15.71 4.34
CA SER A 70 0.76 16.67 4.91
C SER A 70 2.16 16.57 4.30
N ARG A 71 2.41 15.58 3.43
CA ARG A 71 3.66 15.35 2.70
C ARG A 71 3.53 15.58 1.20
N GLY A 72 2.44 16.17 0.74
CA GLY A 72 2.23 16.47 -0.69
C GLY A 72 1.64 15.33 -1.50
N PHE A 73 1.16 14.26 -0.86
CA PHE A 73 0.58 13.12 -1.55
C PHE A 73 -0.95 13.08 -1.45
N GLU A 74 -1.61 12.49 -2.43
CA GLU A 74 -3.03 12.18 -2.41
C GLU A 74 -3.31 10.68 -2.60
N LEU A 75 -4.45 10.22 -2.08
CA LEU A 75 -4.81 8.81 -2.16
C LEU A 75 -5.25 8.47 -3.58
N ALA A 76 -4.44 7.69 -4.29
CA ALA A 76 -4.72 7.24 -5.65
C ALA A 76 -5.62 6.00 -5.65
N SER A 77 -5.35 5.02 -4.77
CA SER A 77 -6.18 3.84 -4.64
C SER A 77 -6.04 3.19 -3.26
N TYR A 78 -7.03 2.39 -2.88
CA TYR A 78 -6.92 1.53 -1.71
C TYR A 78 -7.68 0.22 -1.88
N THR A 79 -7.24 -0.80 -1.15
CA THR A 79 -7.98 -2.04 -0.92
C THR A 79 -8.08 -2.31 0.56
N VAL A 80 -9.10 -3.06 0.97
CA VAL A 80 -9.30 -3.40 2.38
C VAL A 80 -9.61 -4.88 2.50
N PHE A 81 -9.02 -5.52 3.50
CA PHE A 81 -9.51 -6.80 3.99
C PHE A 81 -9.85 -6.68 5.48
N LYS A 82 -10.75 -7.55 5.91
CA LYS A 82 -11.13 -7.69 7.31
C LYS A 82 -10.72 -9.09 7.77
N ARG A 83 -9.94 -9.17 8.84
CA ARG A 83 -9.59 -10.46 9.45
C ARG A 83 -10.85 -11.08 10.06
N ALA A 84 -11.15 -12.32 9.67
CA ALA A 84 -12.37 -13.00 10.11
C ALA A 84 -12.42 -13.19 11.63
N LYS A 85 -11.29 -13.54 12.26
CA LYS A 85 -11.22 -13.83 13.71
C LYS A 85 -11.33 -12.60 14.60
N SER A 86 -10.64 -11.50 14.27
CA SER A 86 -10.56 -10.30 15.13
C SER A 86 -11.42 -9.14 14.65
N GLY A 87 -11.94 -9.19 13.42
CA GLY A 87 -12.65 -8.09 12.79
C GLY A 87 -11.79 -6.88 12.44
N LEU A 88 -10.48 -6.94 12.69
CA LEU A 88 -9.54 -5.87 12.37
C LEU A 88 -9.46 -5.68 10.85
N ARG A 89 -9.39 -4.41 10.44
CA ARG A 89 -9.31 -4.00 9.05
C ARG A 89 -7.90 -3.49 8.77
N LEU A 90 -7.40 -3.80 7.59
CA LEU A 90 -6.18 -3.23 7.07
C LEU A 90 -6.48 -2.60 5.72
N PHE A 91 -6.22 -1.30 5.61
CA PHE A 91 -6.29 -0.56 4.38
C PHE A 91 -4.92 -0.58 3.75
N CYS A 92 -4.82 -1.10 2.54
CA CYS A 92 -3.62 -1.07 1.72
C CYS A 92 -3.78 0.01 0.67
N THR A 93 -2.97 1.05 0.80
CA THR A 93 -3.14 2.32 0.12
C THR A 93 -1.99 2.56 -0.85
N VAL A 94 -2.32 3.23 -1.94
CA VAL A 94 -1.38 3.77 -2.92
C VAL A 94 -1.62 5.27 -2.96
N TYR A 95 -0.55 6.03 -2.85
CA TYR A 95 -0.53 7.47 -2.89
C TYR A 95 0.32 7.95 -4.06
N THR A 96 -0.08 9.05 -4.66
CA THR A 96 0.67 9.76 -5.71
C THR A 96 0.90 11.21 -5.29
N GLU A 97 1.97 11.82 -5.78
CA GLU A 97 2.21 13.25 -5.61
C GLU A 97 1.05 14.06 -6.20
N LYS A 98 0.70 15.16 -5.53
CA LYS A 98 -0.34 16.11 -5.97
C LYS A 98 0.11 17.01 -7.11
#